data_AF-A0A3S2NX53-F1
#
_entry.id   AF-A0A3S2NX53-F1
#
_cell.length_a   1.000
_cell.length_b   1.000
_cell.length_c   1.000
_cell.angle_alpha   90.00
_cell.angle_beta   90.00
_cell.angle_gamma   90.00
#
_symmetry.space_group_name_H-M   'P 1'
#
loop_
_entity.id
_entity.type
_entity.pdbx_description
1 polymer ?
#
loop_
_entity_poly.entity_id
_entity_poly.type
_entity_poly.pdbx_seq_one_letter_code
_entity_poly.pdbx_strand_id
1 'polypeptide(L)'
;MFSGPIKTFQRKWRSYRHRFVPWVVFNLSKNEKTLRQVTERSEDSLISAEQITQSLLKFFAVLLKGHGELRASTERDGQLLGQDAMLQTLGFYIDRRPSTLPFAGTGVFVSNGVIPKGTVVAMYPGTVYQPYDPILLQSIRNPFIFRCIDGVLIDGSDKGMSKMVFKSCSGRDRLGPLLTSDTSWLTGSPRNPLAVGQYVNNCSNTKPANVCYQEYDVPDKFPIELWQILPNVNFSQDTRRPLRCVVLVSFRDIAEGEELFSNYYTIVH
;
A
#
# COMPACT_ATOMS: atom_id res chain seq x y z
N MET A 1 22.69 20.73 -25.75
CA MET A 1 22.43 20.98 -24.31
C MET A 1 20.99 20.62 -23.87
N PHE A 2 20.25 19.76 -24.57
CA PHE A 2 18.82 19.45 -24.29
C PHE A 2 18.57 18.05 -23.66
N SER A 3 19.61 17.36 -23.19
CA SER A 3 19.52 15.93 -22.81
C SER A 3 18.88 15.65 -21.45
N GLY A 4 18.89 16.61 -20.51
CA GLY A 4 18.36 16.44 -19.15
C GLY A 4 16.82 16.29 -19.07
N PRO A 5 16.04 17.19 -19.69
CA PRO A 5 14.58 17.09 -19.69
C PRO A 5 14.07 15.84 -20.40
N ILE A 6 14.67 15.48 -21.53
CA ILE A 6 14.30 14.30 -22.33
C ILE A 6 14.55 13.01 -21.52
N LYS A 7 15.72 12.86 -20.89
CA LYS A 7 16.03 11.70 -20.03
C LYS A 7 15.07 11.60 -18.85
N THR A 8 14.70 12.73 -18.25
CA THR A 8 13.75 12.78 -17.13
C THR A 8 12.35 12.36 -17.55
N PHE A 9 11.89 12.85 -18.71
CA PHE A 9 10.61 12.45 -19.29
C PHE A 9 10.60 10.96 -19.64
N GLN A 10 11.64 10.47 -20.31
CA GLN A 10 11.79 9.05 -20.65
C GLN A 10 11.72 8.17 -19.39
N ARG A 11 12.41 8.56 -18.32
CA ARG A 11 12.37 7.85 -17.03
C ARG A 11 10.95 7.81 -16.45
N LYS A 12 10.27 8.97 -16.39
CA LYS A 12 8.90 9.06 -15.90
C LYS A 12 7.93 8.21 -16.74
N TRP A 13 8.05 8.26 -18.07
CA TRP A 13 7.23 7.46 -18.97
C TRP A 13 7.48 5.96 -18.81
N ARG A 14 8.74 5.51 -18.68
CA ARG A 14 9.08 4.10 -18.49
C ARG A 14 8.43 3.50 -17.25
N SER A 15 8.30 4.27 -16.17
CA SER A 15 7.56 3.86 -14.97
C SER A 15 6.04 3.97 -15.16
N TYR A 16 5.56 5.08 -15.74
CA TYR A 16 4.12 5.38 -15.86
C TYR A 16 3.38 4.53 -16.91
N ARG A 17 4.05 4.03 -17.94
CA ARG A 17 3.41 3.23 -19.01
C ARG A 17 2.71 1.97 -18.48
N HIS A 18 3.20 1.41 -17.37
CA HIS A 18 2.58 0.28 -16.66
C HIS A 18 1.37 0.71 -15.83
N ARG A 19 0.88 1.94 -16.00
CA ARG A 19 -0.31 2.53 -15.38
C ARG A 19 -1.26 3.13 -16.43
N PHE A 20 -0.83 3.16 -17.69
CA PHE A 20 -1.57 3.76 -18.80
C PHE A 20 -2.32 2.67 -19.58
N VAL A 21 -3.63 2.62 -19.41
CA VAL A 21 -4.50 1.54 -19.94
C VAL A 21 -4.26 1.25 -21.43
N PRO A 22 -4.18 2.24 -22.36
CA PRO A 22 -3.90 1.93 -23.76
C PRO A 22 -2.56 1.21 -24.00
N TRP A 23 -1.51 1.57 -23.25
CA TRP A 23 -0.21 0.89 -23.34
C TRP A 23 -0.26 -0.56 -22.82
N VAL A 24 -1.01 -0.77 -21.73
CA VAL A 24 -1.22 -2.10 -21.14
C VAL A 24 -1.95 -2.99 -22.13
N VAL A 25 -3.08 -2.52 -22.66
CA VAL A 25 -3.89 -3.26 -23.64
C VAL A 25 -3.05 -3.67 -24.85
N PHE A 26 -2.24 -2.75 -25.38
CA PHE A 26 -1.35 -3.02 -26.51
C PHE A 26 -0.26 -4.07 -26.21
N ASN A 27 0.15 -4.24 -24.94
CA ASN A 27 1.21 -5.16 -24.53
C ASN A 27 0.71 -6.37 -23.71
N LEU A 28 -0.60 -6.62 -23.65
CA LEU A 28 -1.20 -7.72 -22.89
C LEU A 28 -0.61 -9.08 -23.31
N SER A 29 -0.61 -9.38 -24.61
CA SER A 29 -0.12 -10.67 -25.15
C SER A 29 1.36 -10.93 -24.87
N LYS A 30 2.17 -9.88 -24.71
CA LYS A 30 3.61 -10.00 -24.40
C LYS A 30 3.89 -10.29 -22.92
N ASN A 31 2.91 -10.05 -22.06
CA ASN A 31 3.04 -10.16 -20.60
C ASN A 31 2.15 -11.27 -20.02
N GLU A 32 1.55 -12.14 -20.84
CA GLU A 32 0.61 -13.18 -20.41
C GLU A 32 1.12 -14.02 -19.25
N LYS A 33 2.40 -14.38 -19.26
CA LYS A 33 3.05 -15.18 -18.20
C LYS A 33 3.06 -14.50 -16.82
N THR A 34 2.88 -13.19 -16.77
CA THR A 34 2.86 -12.42 -15.52
C THR A 34 1.45 -12.07 -15.07
N LEU A 35 0.44 -12.22 -15.94
CA LEU A 35 -0.93 -11.80 -15.67
C LEU A 35 -1.59 -12.68 -14.60
N ARG A 36 -2.16 -12.03 -13.59
CA ARG A 36 -3.08 -12.69 -12.67
C ARG A 36 -4.46 -12.71 -13.34
N GLN A 37 -4.99 -13.90 -13.58
CA GLN A 37 -6.35 -14.11 -14.05
C GLN A 37 -7.21 -14.56 -12.88
N VAL A 38 -8.37 -13.95 -12.73
CA VAL A 38 -9.35 -14.30 -11.70
C VAL A 38 -10.68 -14.55 -12.40
N THR A 39 -11.22 -15.75 -12.20
CA THR A 39 -12.48 -16.21 -12.80
C THR A 39 -13.70 -15.65 -12.08
N GLU A 40 -13.64 -15.52 -10.76
CA GLU A 40 -14.71 -14.89 -9.97
C GLU A 40 -14.14 -13.98 -8.86
N ARG A 41 -14.89 -12.92 -8.49
CA ARG A 41 -14.47 -11.97 -7.44
C ARG A 41 -14.14 -12.64 -6.10
N SER A 42 -14.82 -13.74 -5.78
CA SER A 42 -14.60 -14.58 -4.59
C SER A 42 -13.20 -15.21 -4.56
N GLU A 43 -12.57 -15.41 -5.72
CA GLU A 43 -11.28 -16.09 -5.86
C GLU A 43 -10.08 -15.12 -5.88
N ASP A 44 -10.32 -13.80 -5.81
CA ASP A 44 -9.25 -12.81 -5.73
C ASP A 44 -8.59 -12.77 -4.33
N SER A 45 -9.26 -13.32 -3.31
CA SER A 45 -8.74 -13.35 -1.94
C SER A 45 -7.82 -14.56 -1.72
N LEU A 46 -6.55 -14.30 -1.39
CA LEU A 46 -5.60 -15.37 -1.05
C LEU A 46 -5.82 -15.94 0.35
N ILE A 47 -6.21 -15.06 1.27
CA ILE A 47 -6.49 -15.38 2.67
C ILE A 47 -7.84 -14.80 3.06
N SER A 48 -8.47 -15.35 4.10
CA SER A 48 -9.76 -14.84 4.58
C SER A 48 -9.64 -13.44 5.18
N ALA A 49 -10.73 -12.67 5.15
CA ALA A 49 -10.78 -11.35 5.78
C ALA A 49 -10.50 -11.45 7.29
N GLU A 50 -10.95 -12.52 7.93
CA GLU A 50 -10.71 -12.83 9.34
C GLU A 50 -9.22 -12.99 9.64
N GLN A 51 -8.46 -13.69 8.77
CA GLN A 51 -7.00 -13.81 8.91
C GLN A 51 -6.31 -12.46 8.79
N ILE A 52 -6.74 -11.61 7.85
CA ILE A 52 -6.22 -10.24 7.71
C ILE A 52 -6.51 -9.44 8.98
N THR A 53 -7.75 -9.44 9.44
CA THR A 53 -8.15 -8.73 10.67
C THR A 53 -7.32 -9.20 11.87
N GLN A 54 -7.19 -10.51 12.09
CA GLN A 54 -6.41 -11.06 13.21
C GLN A 54 -4.94 -10.64 13.13
N SER A 55 -4.33 -10.72 11.95
CA SER A 55 -2.94 -10.29 11.74
C SER A 55 -2.75 -8.80 12.03
N LEU A 56 -3.63 -7.95 11.50
CA LEU A 56 -3.57 -6.51 11.72
C LEU A 56 -3.84 -6.13 13.18
N LEU A 57 -4.82 -6.75 13.84
CA LEU A 57 -5.10 -6.48 15.26
C LEU A 57 -3.92 -6.83 16.15
N LYS A 58 -3.31 -8.02 15.95
CA LYS A 58 -2.13 -8.45 16.71
C LYS A 58 -0.98 -7.45 16.54
N PHE A 59 -0.69 -7.08 15.29
CA PHE A 59 0.38 -6.15 14.98
C PHE A 59 0.10 -4.73 15.52
N PHE A 60 -1.09 -4.19 15.27
CA PHE A 60 -1.47 -2.83 15.69
C PHE A 60 -1.51 -2.69 17.20
N ALA A 61 -1.95 -3.71 17.94
CA ALA A 61 -1.94 -3.68 19.40
C ALA A 61 -0.51 -3.58 19.96
N VAL A 62 0.44 -4.35 19.42
CA VAL A 62 1.86 -4.27 19.82
C VAL A 62 2.46 -2.92 19.44
N LEU A 63 2.19 -2.43 18.24
CA LEU A 63 2.69 -1.14 17.76
C LEU A 63 2.15 0.03 18.62
N LEU A 64 0.85 0.01 18.95
CA LEU A 64 0.23 1.03 19.79
C LEU A 64 0.85 1.03 21.20
N LYS A 65 1.03 -0.16 21.79
CA LYS A 65 1.65 -0.30 23.11
C LYS A 65 3.07 0.26 23.14
N GLY A 66 3.90 -0.08 22.14
CA GLY A 66 5.27 0.42 22.04
C GLY A 66 5.35 1.96 21.97
N HIS A 67 4.43 2.58 21.22
CA HIS A 67 4.32 4.04 21.14
C HIS A 67 3.77 4.71 22.42
N GLY A 68 2.98 3.99 23.22
CA GLY A 68 2.48 4.49 24.50
C GLY A 68 3.55 4.47 25.60
N GLU A 69 4.42 3.45 25.59
CA GLU A 69 5.49 3.25 26.57
C GLU A 69 6.71 4.13 26.28
N LEU A 70 7.12 4.24 25.02
CA LEU A 70 8.16 5.18 24.58
C LEU A 70 7.51 6.39 23.92
N ARG A 71 7.65 7.57 24.54
CA ARG A 71 7.54 8.84 23.80
C ARG A 71 8.72 8.90 22.82
N ALA A 72 8.57 8.27 21.66
CA ALA A 72 9.57 8.29 20.59
C ALA A 72 9.95 9.76 20.34
N SER A 73 11.16 10.12 20.76
CA SER A 73 11.65 11.50 20.73
C SER A 73 12.22 11.85 19.37
N THR A 74 12.59 10.83 18.57
CA THR A 74 13.09 10.98 17.20
C THR A 74 12.37 10.08 16.19
N GLU A 75 12.44 10.43 14.90
CA GLU A 75 11.92 9.61 13.80
C GLU A 75 12.60 8.22 13.74
N ARG A 76 13.88 8.13 14.12
CA ARG A 76 14.62 6.87 14.14
C ARG A 76 14.07 5.93 15.21
N ASP A 77 13.76 6.44 16.39
CA ASP A 77 13.18 5.64 17.48
C ASP A 77 11.81 5.09 17.05
N GLY A 78 11.01 5.92 16.37
CA GLY A 78 9.73 5.48 15.81
C GLY A 78 9.87 4.37 14.77
N GLN A 79 10.87 4.45 13.89
CA GLN A 79 11.13 3.40 12.89
C GLN A 79 11.57 2.09 13.54
N LEU A 80 12.50 2.15 14.52
CA LEU A 80 12.96 0.97 15.26
C LEU A 80 11.81 0.29 15.99
N LEU A 81 10.95 1.06 16.67
CA LEU A 81 9.74 0.53 17.32
C LEU A 81 8.81 -0.19 16.33
N GLY A 82 8.64 0.36 15.13
CA GLY A 82 7.87 -0.28 14.07
C GLY A 82 8.47 -1.60 13.62
N GLN A 83 9.80 -1.62 13.40
CA GLN A 83 10.54 -2.83 13.01
C GLN A 83 10.47 -3.91 14.10
N ASP A 84 10.64 -3.54 15.37
CA ASP A 84 10.53 -4.44 16.52
C ASP A 84 9.13 -5.04 16.62
N ALA A 85 8.08 -4.20 16.47
CA ALA A 85 6.69 -4.67 16.48
C ALA A 85 6.40 -5.64 15.33
N MET A 86 6.93 -5.38 14.13
CA MET A 86 6.81 -6.29 12.99
C MET A 86 7.54 -7.63 13.26
N LEU A 87 8.78 -7.60 13.74
CA LEU A 87 9.53 -8.81 14.08
C LEU A 87 8.82 -9.64 15.14
N GLN A 88 8.37 -9.00 16.22
CA GLN A 88 7.69 -9.68 17.32
C GLN A 88 6.39 -10.36 16.87
N THR A 89 5.63 -9.74 15.98
CA THR A 89 4.27 -10.21 15.65
C THR A 89 4.19 -11.02 14.37
N LEU A 90 4.98 -10.65 13.35
CA LEU A 90 4.98 -11.22 12.00
C LEU A 90 6.24 -12.04 11.69
N GLY A 91 7.33 -11.88 12.46
CA GLY A 91 8.58 -12.63 12.28
C GLY A 91 9.53 -12.07 11.22
N PHE A 92 9.23 -10.90 10.65
CA PHE A 92 10.06 -10.20 9.68
C PHE A 92 9.84 -8.69 9.78
N TYR A 93 10.70 -7.89 9.15
CA TYR A 93 10.38 -6.49 8.84
C TYR A 93 10.85 -6.09 7.44
N ILE A 94 10.23 -5.03 6.92
CA ILE A 94 10.50 -4.51 5.58
C ILE A 94 11.03 -3.08 5.64
N ASP A 95 11.84 -2.70 4.65
CA ASP A 95 12.32 -1.33 4.48
C ASP A 95 12.16 -0.85 3.04
N ARG A 96 12.03 0.47 2.88
CA ARG A 96 12.13 1.14 1.58
C ARG A 96 13.59 1.34 1.19
N ARG A 97 13.98 0.88 -0.01
CA ARG A 97 15.35 1.04 -0.55
C ARG A 97 15.28 1.33 -2.05
N PRO A 98 16.37 1.81 -2.70
CA PRO A 98 16.41 1.89 -4.16
C PRO A 98 16.08 0.52 -4.79
N SER A 99 15.12 0.50 -5.73
CA SER A 99 14.68 -0.72 -6.40
C SER A 99 15.79 -1.34 -7.23
N THR A 100 15.81 -2.67 -7.31
CA THR A 100 16.68 -3.41 -8.23
C THR A 100 16.25 -3.27 -9.68
N LEU A 101 15.00 -2.83 -9.95
CA LEU A 101 14.52 -2.57 -11.29
C LEU A 101 15.05 -1.22 -11.82
N PRO A 102 15.65 -1.18 -13.02
CA PRO A 102 16.11 0.06 -13.61
C PRO A 102 14.97 1.07 -13.73
N PHE A 103 15.21 2.29 -13.24
CA PHE A 103 14.28 3.42 -13.35
C PHE A 103 12.97 3.29 -12.54
N ALA A 104 12.82 2.26 -11.70
CA ALA A 104 11.63 2.07 -10.87
C ALA A 104 11.58 3.00 -9.65
N GLY A 105 12.75 3.52 -9.21
CA GLY A 105 12.83 4.43 -8.08
C GLY A 105 13.00 3.66 -6.77
N THR A 106 12.05 3.82 -5.84
CA THR A 106 12.03 3.13 -4.55
C THR A 106 11.33 1.78 -4.70
N GLY A 107 11.84 0.75 -4.03
CA GLY A 107 11.21 -0.55 -3.82
C GLY A 107 11.10 -0.88 -2.33
N VAL A 108 10.45 -1.99 -2.02
CA VAL A 108 10.27 -2.50 -0.66
C VAL A 108 10.97 -3.84 -0.53
N PHE A 109 11.75 -4.03 0.53
CA PHE A 109 12.62 -5.21 0.69
C PHE A 109 12.39 -5.86 2.03
N VAL A 110 12.42 -7.19 2.06
CA VAL A 110 12.53 -7.97 3.30
C VAL A 110 13.91 -7.70 3.89
N SER A 111 13.95 -7.05 5.04
CA SER A 111 15.20 -6.56 5.62
C SER A 111 15.72 -7.45 6.72
N ASN A 112 14.83 -8.17 7.39
CA ASN A 112 15.17 -9.27 8.29
C ASN A 112 14.03 -10.29 8.35
N GLY A 113 14.38 -11.55 8.53
CA GLY A 113 13.43 -12.64 8.67
C GLY A 113 12.92 -13.17 7.32
N VAL A 114 11.95 -14.08 7.38
CA VAL A 114 11.34 -14.72 6.22
C VAL A 114 9.85 -14.46 6.26
N ILE A 115 9.27 -14.12 5.11
CA ILE A 115 7.82 -13.94 4.96
C ILE A 115 7.24 -15.26 4.47
N PRO A 116 6.44 -15.99 5.26
CA PRO A 116 5.76 -17.19 4.78
C PRO A 116 4.71 -16.87 3.72
N LYS A 117 4.35 -17.82 2.86
CA LYS A 117 3.19 -17.73 1.96
C LYS A 117 1.90 -17.40 2.73
N GLY A 118 1.05 -16.55 2.15
CA GLY A 118 -0.25 -16.19 2.74
C GLY A 118 -0.15 -15.17 3.88
N THR A 119 0.93 -14.39 3.93
CA THR A 119 1.17 -13.43 5.00
C THR A 119 0.91 -12.00 4.52
N VAL A 120 0.26 -11.18 5.36
CA VAL A 120 0.13 -9.74 5.10
C VAL A 120 1.50 -9.08 5.24
N VAL A 121 2.00 -8.50 4.16
CA VAL A 121 3.35 -7.90 4.11
C VAL A 121 3.34 -6.38 4.19
N ALA A 122 2.30 -5.75 3.65
CA ALA A 122 2.16 -4.30 3.57
C ALA A 122 0.69 -3.91 3.39
N MET A 123 0.40 -2.64 3.62
CA MET A 123 -0.87 -1.97 3.34
C MET A 123 -0.63 -0.89 2.27
N TYR A 124 -1.58 -0.76 1.35
CA TYR A 124 -1.62 0.34 0.40
C TYR A 124 -2.29 1.55 1.05
N PRO A 125 -1.52 2.58 1.44
CA PRO A 125 -2.08 3.74 2.11
C PRO A 125 -2.84 4.61 1.11
N GLY A 126 -3.71 5.48 1.60
CA GLY A 126 -4.28 6.53 0.75
C GLY A 126 -5.68 6.99 1.09
N THR A 127 -6.11 8.03 0.38
CA THR A 127 -7.49 8.53 0.48
C THR A 127 -8.40 7.64 -0.37
N VAL A 128 -9.51 7.19 0.21
CA VAL A 128 -10.49 6.29 -0.40
C VAL A 128 -11.61 7.11 -1.01
N TYR A 129 -11.80 6.99 -2.32
CA TYR A 129 -12.85 7.65 -3.10
C TYR A 129 -13.86 6.59 -3.53
N GLN A 130 -15.13 6.82 -3.18
CA GLN A 130 -16.24 6.00 -3.67
C GLN A 130 -16.50 6.29 -5.16
N PRO A 131 -17.25 5.42 -5.85
CA PRO A 131 -17.75 5.74 -7.18
C PRO A 131 -18.43 7.12 -7.18
N TYR A 132 -18.10 7.94 -8.18
CA TYR A 132 -18.57 9.32 -8.38
C TYR A 132 -17.95 10.40 -7.47
N ASP A 133 -17.10 10.06 -6.51
CA ASP A 133 -16.35 11.07 -5.77
C ASP A 133 -15.37 11.84 -6.70
N PRO A 134 -15.15 13.14 -6.47
CA PRO A 134 -14.29 13.97 -7.31
C PRO A 134 -12.81 13.68 -7.09
N ILE A 135 -12.21 12.87 -7.98
CA ILE A 135 -10.77 12.53 -7.97
C ILE A 135 -9.96 13.18 -9.11
N LEU A 136 -10.61 13.86 -10.05
CA LEU A 136 -10.00 14.26 -11.32
C LEU A 136 -8.64 14.95 -11.13
N LEU A 137 -8.57 15.99 -10.30
CA LEU A 137 -7.34 16.78 -10.12
C LEU A 137 -6.23 15.99 -9.44
N GLN A 138 -6.58 15.14 -8.47
CA GLN A 138 -5.66 14.29 -7.72
C GLN A 138 -5.12 13.15 -8.59
N SER A 139 -5.88 12.72 -9.60
CA SER A 139 -5.53 11.61 -10.48
C SER A 139 -4.56 11.99 -11.62
N ILE A 140 -4.48 13.28 -11.98
CA ILE A 140 -3.65 13.75 -13.09
C ILE A 140 -2.17 13.48 -12.81
N ARG A 141 -1.55 12.63 -13.64
CA ARG A 141 -0.13 12.21 -13.55
C ARG A 141 0.21 11.55 -12.21
N ASN A 142 -0.77 10.95 -11.55
CA ASN A 142 -0.60 10.27 -10.29
C ASN A 142 -0.43 8.75 -10.53
N PRO A 143 0.77 8.18 -10.33
CA PRO A 143 1.01 6.76 -10.48
C PRO A 143 0.51 5.94 -9.27
N PHE A 144 -0.01 6.57 -8.23
CA PHE A 144 -0.41 5.92 -6.98
C PHE A 144 -1.93 5.86 -6.82
N ILE A 145 -2.68 5.98 -7.92
CA ILE A 145 -4.10 5.67 -7.93
C ILE A 145 -4.25 4.16 -8.10
N PHE A 146 -4.75 3.51 -7.06
CA PHE A 146 -5.19 2.13 -7.09
C PHE A 146 -6.69 2.08 -7.37
N ARG A 147 -7.13 1.15 -8.24
CA ARG A 147 -8.55 0.93 -8.53
C ARG A 147 -8.95 -0.47 -8.07
N CYS A 148 -9.88 -0.52 -7.13
CA CYS A 148 -10.53 -1.75 -6.69
C CYS A 148 -11.49 -2.26 -7.77
N ILE A 149 -11.82 -3.55 -7.70
CA ILE A 149 -12.72 -4.27 -8.62
C ILE A 149 -14.09 -3.60 -8.68
N ASP A 150 -14.61 -3.12 -7.55
CA ASP A 150 -15.91 -2.43 -7.46
C ASP A 150 -15.88 -0.93 -7.81
N GLY A 151 -14.76 -0.45 -8.33
CA GLY A 151 -14.60 0.93 -8.77
C GLY A 151 -14.24 1.92 -7.66
N VAL A 152 -14.07 1.47 -6.42
CA VAL A 152 -13.45 2.30 -5.36
C VAL A 152 -12.01 2.62 -5.74
N LEU A 153 -11.60 3.88 -5.56
CA LEU A 153 -10.25 4.34 -5.86
C LEU A 153 -9.50 4.66 -4.57
N ILE A 154 -8.22 4.30 -4.49
CA ILE A 154 -7.34 4.67 -3.39
C ILE A 154 -6.20 5.52 -3.94
N ASP A 155 -6.08 6.76 -3.44
CA ASP A 155 -4.99 7.67 -3.78
C ASP A 155 -3.87 7.58 -2.75
N GLY A 156 -2.85 6.78 -3.07
CA GLY A 156 -1.66 6.57 -2.24
C GLY A 156 -0.52 7.55 -2.47
N SER A 157 -0.77 8.68 -3.14
CA SER A 157 0.27 9.69 -3.37
C SER A 157 0.58 10.48 -2.09
N ASP A 158 1.85 10.43 -1.68
CA ASP A 158 2.38 11.11 -0.50
C ASP A 158 2.72 12.59 -0.75
N LYS A 159 2.33 13.16 -1.89
CA LYS A 159 2.76 14.47 -2.38
C LYS A 159 1.61 15.35 -2.87
N GLY A 160 1.88 16.65 -2.95
CA GLY A 160 1.02 17.63 -3.61
C GLY A 160 -0.41 17.65 -3.07
N MET A 161 -1.38 17.70 -3.99
CA MET A 161 -2.81 17.75 -3.65
C MET A 161 -3.28 16.51 -2.89
N SER A 162 -2.86 15.31 -3.30
CA SER A 162 -3.20 14.06 -2.63
C SER A 162 -2.84 14.05 -1.15
N LYS A 163 -1.62 14.52 -0.81
CA LYS A 163 -1.18 14.71 0.58
C LYS A 163 -2.08 15.68 1.34
N MET A 164 -2.45 16.80 0.73
CA MET A 164 -3.31 17.81 1.36
C MET A 164 -4.71 17.26 1.62
N VAL A 165 -5.29 16.54 0.65
CA VAL A 165 -6.61 15.91 0.79
C VAL A 165 -6.59 14.88 1.91
N PHE A 166 -5.61 13.97 1.93
CA PHE A 166 -5.52 12.97 3.01
C PHE A 166 -5.47 13.62 4.40
N LYS A 167 -4.62 14.65 4.57
CA LYS A 167 -4.52 15.39 5.83
C LYS A 167 -5.82 16.09 6.21
N SER A 168 -6.52 16.65 5.23
CA SER A 168 -7.82 17.30 5.44
C SER A 168 -8.86 16.30 5.94
N CYS A 169 -9.04 15.19 5.23
CA CYS A 169 -9.97 14.12 5.61
C CYS A 169 -9.59 13.53 6.98
N SER A 170 -8.31 13.27 7.21
CA SER A 170 -7.80 12.79 8.51
C SER A 170 -8.09 13.75 9.66
N GLY A 171 -7.94 15.07 9.44
CA GLY A 171 -8.24 16.09 10.44
C GLY A 171 -9.74 16.21 10.72
N ARG A 172 -10.55 16.11 9.67
CA ARG A 172 -12.02 16.15 9.72
C ARG A 172 -12.60 14.96 10.49
N ASP A 173 -12.04 13.77 10.29
CA ASP A 173 -12.56 12.52 10.87
C ASP A 173 -12.07 12.26 12.29
N ARG A 174 -11.35 13.20 12.92
CA ARG A 174 -10.88 13.07 14.31
C ARG A 174 -12.04 13.04 15.29
N LEU A 175 -11.90 12.23 16.33
CA LEU A 175 -12.87 12.12 17.42
C LEU A 175 -12.28 12.75 18.69
N GLY A 176 -12.43 14.07 18.80
CA GLY A 176 -11.79 14.84 19.88
C GLY A 176 -10.27 14.66 19.87
N PRO A 177 -9.65 14.13 20.96
CA PRO A 177 -8.21 13.87 20.99
C PRO A 177 -7.80 12.60 20.23
N LEU A 178 -8.74 11.74 19.85
CA LEU A 178 -8.45 10.47 19.19
C LEU A 178 -8.22 10.65 17.69
N LEU A 179 -7.07 10.16 17.23
CA LEU A 179 -6.74 10.06 15.81
C LEU A 179 -7.42 8.83 15.21
N THR A 180 -7.96 8.98 14.00
CA THR A 180 -8.73 7.94 13.30
C THR A 180 -8.05 7.43 12.03
N SER A 181 -6.82 7.88 11.78
CA SER A 181 -5.98 7.44 10.66
C SER A 181 -4.52 7.81 10.91
N ASP A 182 -3.58 7.02 10.39
CA ASP A 182 -2.16 7.33 10.42
C ASP A 182 -1.78 8.33 9.31
N THR A 183 -1.30 9.53 9.66
CA THR A 183 -0.81 10.51 8.68
C THR A 183 0.69 10.40 8.41
N SER A 184 1.40 9.56 9.18
CA SER A 184 2.85 9.47 9.10
C SER A 184 3.35 8.78 7.83
N TRP A 185 2.51 8.00 7.13
CA TRP A 185 2.86 7.45 5.81
C TRP A 185 3.14 8.51 4.74
N LEU A 186 2.69 9.75 4.96
CA LEU A 186 3.00 10.91 4.13
C LEU A 186 4.45 11.41 4.29
N THR A 187 5.29 10.68 5.03
CA THR A 187 6.70 10.99 5.33
C THR A 187 7.65 9.86 4.89
N GLY A 188 8.96 10.09 5.09
CA GLY A 188 10.02 9.11 4.86
C GLY A 188 10.07 7.96 5.87
N SER A 189 9.32 8.04 6.96
CA SER A 189 9.33 7.03 8.03
C SER A 189 7.93 6.90 8.65
N PRO A 190 7.06 6.04 8.10
CA PRO A 190 5.75 5.81 8.69
C PRO A 190 5.86 5.15 10.07
N ARG A 191 4.96 5.53 10.97
CA ARG A 191 4.72 4.87 12.26
C ARG A 191 4.16 3.48 12.06
N ASN A 192 3.21 3.32 11.14
CA ASN A 192 2.81 2.01 10.65
C ASN A 192 3.79 1.53 9.55
N PRO A 193 4.80 0.68 9.85
CA PRO A 193 5.75 0.21 8.84
C PRO A 193 5.12 -0.59 7.70
N LEU A 194 3.88 -1.09 7.85
CA LEU A 194 3.15 -1.72 6.75
C LEU A 194 2.69 -0.69 5.70
N ALA A 195 2.58 0.61 6.02
CA ALA A 195 2.03 1.66 5.16
C ALA A 195 2.97 2.12 4.03
N VAL A 196 3.50 1.16 3.27
CA VAL A 196 4.50 1.35 2.20
C VAL A 196 4.10 0.66 0.89
N GLY A 197 2.88 0.10 0.80
CA GLY A 197 2.41 -0.69 -0.35
C GLY A 197 2.45 0.05 -1.69
N GLN A 198 2.35 1.38 -1.70
CA GLN A 198 2.45 2.20 -2.91
C GLN A 198 3.84 2.19 -3.56
N TYR A 199 4.88 1.74 -2.84
CA TYR A 199 6.25 1.61 -3.35
C TYR A 199 6.61 0.18 -3.77
N VAL A 200 5.70 -0.78 -3.65
CA VAL A 200 5.91 -2.12 -4.21
C VAL A 200 5.82 -2.05 -5.71
N ASN A 201 6.91 -2.43 -6.39
CA ASN A 201 7.03 -2.25 -7.84
C ASN A 201 6.27 -3.33 -8.63
N ASN A 202 6.03 -3.04 -9.91
CA ASN A 202 5.48 -4.03 -10.84
C ASN A 202 6.53 -5.10 -11.12
N CYS A 203 6.08 -6.34 -11.22
CA CYS A 203 6.89 -7.45 -11.67
C CYS A 203 7.37 -7.25 -13.12
N SER A 204 8.38 -8.01 -13.49
CA SER A 204 8.84 -8.14 -14.87
C SER A 204 9.14 -9.61 -15.17
N ASN A 205 9.40 -9.95 -16.44
CA ASN A 205 9.73 -11.31 -16.83
C ASN A 205 10.96 -11.89 -16.10
N THR A 206 11.86 -11.04 -15.60
CA THR A 206 13.05 -11.45 -14.84
C THR A 206 12.89 -11.28 -13.32
N LYS A 207 11.84 -10.58 -12.87
CA LYS A 207 11.53 -10.30 -11.47
C LYS A 207 10.05 -10.62 -11.23
N PRO A 208 9.69 -11.89 -11.03
CA PRO A 208 8.29 -12.31 -10.91
C PRO A 208 7.65 -11.72 -9.66
N ALA A 209 6.32 -11.58 -9.69
CA ALA A 209 5.58 -11.15 -8.51
C ALA A 209 5.72 -12.19 -7.39
N ASN A 210 5.91 -11.70 -6.16
CA ASN A 210 5.94 -12.52 -4.94
C ASN A 210 4.85 -12.08 -3.95
N VAL A 211 4.14 -10.99 -4.24
CA VAL A 211 3.00 -10.49 -3.47
C VAL A 211 1.85 -10.08 -4.39
N CYS A 212 0.60 -10.06 -3.90
CA CYS A 212 -0.52 -9.42 -4.58
C CYS A 212 -1.32 -8.50 -3.68
N TYR A 213 -2.00 -7.58 -4.34
CA TYR A 213 -3.06 -6.79 -3.73
C TYR A 213 -4.26 -7.67 -3.42
N GLN A 214 -4.83 -7.46 -2.24
CA GLN A 214 -6.08 -8.04 -1.81
C GLN A 214 -6.91 -6.94 -1.14
N GLU A 215 -8.15 -6.78 -1.62
CA GLU A 215 -9.12 -5.85 -1.04
C GLU A 215 -9.57 -6.32 0.34
N TYR A 216 -9.67 -5.40 1.29
CA TYR A 216 -10.06 -5.68 2.66
C TYR A 216 -10.91 -4.53 3.19
N ASP A 217 -12.12 -4.84 3.65
CA ASP A 217 -12.99 -3.89 4.31
C ASP A 217 -12.80 -4.00 5.83
N VAL A 218 -12.48 -2.88 6.49
CA VAL A 218 -12.28 -2.85 7.95
C VAL A 218 -13.61 -3.18 8.65
N PRO A 219 -13.68 -4.22 9.51
CA PRO A 219 -14.92 -4.61 10.18
C PRO A 219 -15.45 -3.52 11.12
N ASP A 220 -16.77 -3.43 11.27
CA ASP A 220 -17.41 -2.46 12.18
C ASP A 220 -16.98 -2.60 13.65
N LYS A 221 -16.56 -3.82 14.04
CA LYS A 221 -16.07 -4.12 15.39
C LYS A 221 -14.55 -3.87 15.57
N PHE A 222 -13.89 -3.23 14.60
CA PHE A 222 -12.45 -2.95 14.69
C PHE A 222 -12.19 -1.91 15.81
N PRO A 223 -11.31 -2.20 16.79
CA PRO A 223 -11.12 -1.35 17.97
C PRO A 223 -10.71 0.07 17.61
N ILE A 224 -11.45 1.06 18.13
CA ILE A 224 -11.31 2.47 17.74
C ILE A 224 -9.93 3.03 18.08
N GLU A 225 -9.29 2.53 19.12
CA GLU A 225 -7.95 2.93 19.55
C GLU A 225 -6.89 2.59 18.50
N LEU A 226 -7.14 1.56 17.69
CA LEU A 226 -6.23 1.11 16.64
C LEU A 226 -6.44 1.83 15.30
N TRP A 227 -7.51 2.63 15.16
CA TRP A 227 -7.77 3.38 13.92
C TRP A 227 -6.67 4.38 13.60
N GLN A 228 -5.98 4.92 14.62
CA GLN A 228 -4.83 5.81 14.44
C GLN A 228 -3.65 5.18 13.68
N ILE A 229 -3.66 3.86 13.47
CA ILE A 229 -2.62 3.10 12.76
C ILE A 229 -3.07 2.78 11.31
N LEU A 230 -4.38 2.86 11.01
CA LEU A 230 -4.91 2.63 9.66
C LEU A 230 -4.41 3.72 8.70
N PRO A 231 -3.76 3.37 7.59
CA PRO A 231 -3.19 4.36 6.68
C PRO A 231 -4.18 4.81 5.59
N ASN A 232 -5.48 4.64 5.82
CA ASN A 232 -6.55 4.94 4.88
C ASN A 232 -7.58 5.88 5.52
N VAL A 233 -8.20 6.73 4.70
CA VAL A 233 -9.27 7.64 5.14
C VAL A 233 -10.28 7.84 4.02
N ASN A 234 -11.57 7.93 4.34
CA ASN A 234 -12.61 8.18 3.33
C ASN A 234 -12.55 9.64 2.86
N PHE A 235 -12.65 9.85 1.54
CA PHE A 235 -12.75 11.18 0.96
C PHE A 235 -14.06 11.85 1.37
N SER A 236 -15.19 11.18 1.21
CA SER A 236 -16.51 11.69 1.58
C SER A 236 -16.89 11.28 3.01
N GLN A 237 -17.49 12.20 3.77
CA GLN A 237 -18.04 11.90 5.10
C GLN A 237 -19.28 11.01 5.04
N ASP A 238 -20.06 11.12 3.97
CA ASP A 238 -21.35 10.43 3.83
C ASP A 238 -21.19 8.96 3.40
N THR A 239 -19.95 8.45 3.38
CA THR A 239 -19.68 7.04 3.11
C THR A 239 -20.32 6.18 4.19
N ARG A 240 -21.30 5.37 3.76
CA ARG A 240 -21.94 4.33 4.59
C ARG A 240 -21.25 2.97 4.50
N ARG A 241 -20.26 2.85 3.62
CA ARG A 241 -19.49 1.62 3.44
C ARG A 241 -18.38 1.55 4.50
N PRO A 242 -17.97 0.34 4.90
CA PRO A 242 -16.76 0.16 5.68
C PRO A 242 -15.55 0.85 5.02
N LEU A 243 -14.54 1.19 5.82
CA LEU A 243 -13.30 1.73 5.28
C LEU A 243 -12.63 0.67 4.40
N ARG A 244 -12.52 0.94 3.10
CA ARG A 244 -11.78 0.10 2.15
C ARG A 244 -10.28 0.29 2.37
N CYS A 245 -9.60 -0.81 2.64
CA CYS A 245 -8.15 -0.95 2.60
C CYS A 245 -7.76 -1.92 1.48
N VAL A 246 -6.48 -1.86 1.11
CA VAL A 246 -5.85 -2.88 0.27
C VAL A 246 -4.59 -3.34 0.98
N VAL A 247 -4.48 -4.65 1.21
CA VAL A 247 -3.28 -5.27 1.76
C VAL A 247 -2.49 -5.94 0.65
N LEU A 248 -1.20 -6.12 0.88
CA LEU A 248 -0.36 -6.98 0.05
C LEU A 248 -0.14 -8.30 0.79
N VAL A 249 -0.37 -9.41 0.10
CA VAL A 249 -0.25 -10.77 0.64
C VAL A 249 0.77 -11.56 -0.16
N SER A 250 1.64 -12.31 0.51
CA SER A 250 2.67 -13.12 -0.13
C SER A 250 2.10 -14.37 -0.84
N PHE A 251 2.57 -14.65 -2.06
CA PHE A 251 2.18 -15.84 -2.83
C PHE A 251 3.01 -17.09 -2.53
N ARG A 252 4.20 -16.88 -1.99
CA ARG A 252 5.22 -17.87 -1.67
C ARG A 252 6.00 -17.37 -0.46
N ASP A 253 6.88 -18.22 0.05
CA ASP A 253 7.87 -17.78 1.02
C ASP A 253 8.83 -16.78 0.36
N ILE A 254 9.17 -15.69 1.05
CA ILE A 254 10.06 -14.63 0.58
C ILE A 254 11.21 -14.50 1.58
N ALA A 255 12.43 -14.68 1.08
CA ALA A 255 13.63 -14.67 1.90
C ALA A 255 14.10 -13.24 2.22
N GLU A 256 14.91 -13.12 3.27
CA GLU A 256 15.63 -11.90 3.60
C GLU A 256 16.44 -11.39 2.40
N GLY A 257 16.43 -10.08 2.19
CA GLY A 257 17.10 -9.40 1.08
C GLY A 257 16.31 -9.37 -0.23
N GLU A 258 15.23 -10.14 -0.37
CA GLU A 258 14.38 -10.08 -1.57
C GLU A 258 13.58 -8.78 -1.65
N GLU A 259 13.40 -8.26 -2.88
CA GLU A 259 12.50 -7.15 -3.18
C GLU A 259 11.08 -7.66 -3.41
N LEU A 260 10.09 -6.92 -2.91
CA LEU A 260 8.68 -7.20 -3.14
C LEU A 260 8.26 -6.68 -4.52
N PHE A 261 7.61 -7.56 -5.29
CA PHE A 261 7.04 -7.26 -6.59
C PHE A 261 5.59 -7.74 -6.65
N SER A 262 4.73 -6.90 -7.21
CA SER A 262 3.32 -7.17 -7.45
C SER A 262 3.03 -7.16 -8.95
N ASN A 263 1.88 -7.69 -9.36
CA ASN A 263 1.32 -7.34 -10.66
C ASN A 263 0.34 -6.16 -10.47
N TYR A 264 0.53 -5.09 -11.23
CA TYR A 264 -0.33 -3.90 -11.20
C TYR A 264 -1.71 -4.12 -11.82
N TYR A 265 -1.93 -5.24 -12.49
CA TYR A 265 -3.21 -5.54 -13.14
C TYR A 265 -3.63 -6.98 -12.89
N THR A 266 -4.86 -7.10 -12.40
CA THR A 266 -5.61 -8.34 -12.39
C THR A 266 -6.66 -8.28 -13.50
N ILE A 267 -6.75 -9.33 -14.31
CA ILE A 267 -7.85 -9.49 -15.27
C ILE A 267 -8.94 -10.29 -14.58
N VAL A 268 -10.12 -9.68 -14.46
CA VAL A 268 -11.34 -10.32 -13.97
C VAL A 268 -12.21 -10.60 -15.19
N HIS A 269 -12.62 -11.86 -15.36
CA HIS A 269 -13.45 -12.33 -16.47
C HIS A 269 -14.95 -12.19 -16.19
#